data_AF-A0A3A6N0G8-F1
#
_entry.id   AF-A0A3A6N0G8-F1
#
_cell.length_a   1.000
_cell.length_b   1.000
_cell.length_c   1.000
_cell.angle_alpha   90.00
_cell.angle_beta   90.00
_cell.angle_gamma   90.00
#
_symmetry.space_group_name_H-M   'P 1'
#
loop_
_entity.id
_entity.type
_entity.pdbx_description
1 polymer ?
#
loop_
_entity_poly.entity_id
_entity_poly.type
_entity_poly.pdbx_seq_one_letter_code
_entity_poly.pdbx_strand_id
1 'polypeptide(L)' 'MTIGEAPICVYCKYFTRDKNATAITCRAFPLKVPREIVMGEIKHIEAYPGQSGDYVFEVDEKWRALYQQYLENSKLG' A
#
# COMPACT_ATOMS: atom_id res chain seq x y z
N MET A 1 -13.73 -19.03 -1.82
CA MET A 1 -12.72 -18.05 -2.29
C MET A 1 -12.37 -17.19 -1.08
N THR A 2 -11.27 -17.48 -0.38
CA THR A 2 -10.76 -16.55 0.62
C THR A 2 -10.18 -15.37 -0.15
N ILE A 3 -10.92 -14.26 -0.18
CA ILE A 3 -10.38 -12.98 -0.63
C ILE A 3 -9.22 -12.71 0.33
N GLY A 4 -7.98 -12.79 -0.14
CA GLY A 4 -6.80 -12.50 0.67
C GLY A 4 -6.90 -11.10 1.27
N GLU A 5 -6.16 -10.83 2.36
CA GLU A 5 -6.14 -9.52 2.97
C GLU A 5 -5.85 -8.43 1.93
N ALA A 6 -6.57 -7.30 2.01
CA ALA A 6 -6.33 -6.18 1.13
C ALA A 6 -4.89 -5.66 1.32
N PRO A 7 -4.14 -5.37 0.24
CA PRO A 7 -2.77 -4.93 0.36
C PRO A 7 -2.70 -3.57 1.07
N ILE A 8 -1.75 -3.41 2.00
CA ILE A 8 -1.61 -2.21 2.86
C ILE A 8 -1.57 -0.89 2.08
N CYS A 9 -1.11 -0.95 0.82
CA CYS A 9 -1.04 0.18 -0.11
C CYS A 9 -2.37 0.96 -0.22
N VAL A 10 -3.52 0.28 -0.11
CA VAL A 10 -4.83 0.93 -0.26
C VAL A 10 -5.11 1.98 0.82
N TYR A 11 -4.44 1.87 1.98
CA TYR A 11 -4.55 2.79 3.11
C TYR A 11 -3.52 3.94 3.06
N CYS A 12 -2.56 3.90 2.13
CA CYS A 12 -1.50 4.89 2.02
C CYS A 12 -2.00 6.20 1.37
N LYS A 13 -1.52 7.35 1.84
CA LYS A 13 -1.84 8.68 1.28
C LYS A 13 -1.25 8.93 -0.12
N TYR A 14 -0.22 8.18 -0.47
CA TYR A 14 0.50 8.31 -1.75
C TYR A 14 -0.02 7.36 -2.83
N PHE A 15 -0.95 6.47 -2.49
CA PHE A 15 -1.50 5.48 -3.40
C PHE A 15 -2.50 6.12 -4.38
N THR A 16 -2.33 5.82 -5.67
CA THR A 16 -3.22 6.34 -6.73
C THR A 16 -4.45 5.45 -6.82
N ARG A 17 -5.62 6.01 -6.47
CA ARG A 17 -6.92 5.31 -6.47
C ARG A 17 -7.70 5.61 -7.74
N ASP A 18 -7.07 5.40 -8.90
CA ASP A 18 -7.75 5.54 -10.18
C ASP A 18 -8.44 4.21 -10.54
N LYS A 19 -9.77 4.24 -10.64
CA LYS A 19 -10.59 3.07 -11.00
C LYS A 19 -10.37 2.60 -12.44
N ASN A 20 -9.82 3.47 -13.28
CA ASN A 20 -9.50 3.18 -14.67
C ASN A 20 -8.03 2.78 -14.87
N ALA A 21 -7.21 2.79 -13.81
CA ALA A 21 -5.82 2.39 -13.91
C ALA A 21 -5.70 0.89 -14.19
N THR A 22 -4.92 0.56 -15.22
CA THR A 22 -4.61 -0.83 -15.61
C THR A 22 -3.52 -1.46 -14.73
N ALA A 23 -2.88 -0.66 -13.87
CA ALA A 23 -1.85 -1.11 -12.93
C ALA A 23 -1.94 -0.35 -11.59
N ILE A 24 -1.48 -1.00 -10.52
CA ILE A 24 -1.28 -0.37 -9.21
C ILE A 24 -0.10 0.59 -9.34
N THR A 25 -0.38 1.89 -9.18
CA THR A 25 0.62 2.96 -9.19
C THR A 25 0.54 3.80 -7.91
N CYS A 26 1.63 4.45 -7.55
CA CYS A 26 1.68 5.41 -6.45
C CYS A 26 2.74 6.48 -6.74
N ARG A 27 2.82 7.54 -5.93
CA ARG A 27 3.84 8.60 -6.11
C ARG A 27 5.28 8.10 -6.01
N ALA A 28 5.54 7.09 -5.19
CA ALA A 28 6.87 6.48 -5.07
C ALA A 28 7.23 5.65 -6.32
N PHE A 29 6.23 5.07 -6.99
CA PHE A 29 6.41 4.20 -8.15
C PHE A 29 5.41 4.60 -9.26
N PRO A 30 5.70 5.67 -10.00
CA PRO A 30 4.77 6.22 -11.00
C PRO A 30 4.54 5.27 -12.19
N LEU A 31 5.50 4.37 -12.48
CA LEU A 31 5.37 3.39 -13.56
C LEU A 31 4.68 2.10 -13.08
N LYS A 32 5.20 1.49 -12.01
CA LYS A 32 4.69 0.22 -11.48
C LYS A 32 5.25 -0.03 -10.08
N VAL A 33 4.39 -0.38 -9.13
CA VAL A 33 4.81 -0.81 -7.79
C VAL A 33 5.44 -2.22 -7.88
N PRO A 34 6.61 -2.46 -7.27
CA PRO A 34 7.22 -3.79 -7.17
C PRO A 34 6.27 -4.85 -6.58
N ARG A 35 6.35 -6.09 -7.07
CA ARG A 35 5.39 -7.15 -6.72
C ARG A 35 5.45 -7.49 -5.23
N GLU A 36 6.65 -7.56 -4.69
CA GLU A 36 6.95 -7.83 -3.29
C GLU A 36 6.33 -6.78 -2.34
N ILE A 37 6.23 -5.52 -2.77
CA ILE A 37 5.53 -4.46 -2.03
C ILE A 37 4.01 -4.65 -2.15
N VAL A 38 3.50 -4.95 -3.34
CA VAL A 38 2.06 -5.19 -3.58
C VAL A 38 1.56 -6.40 -2.79
N MET A 39 2.34 -7.47 -2.74
CA MET A 39 2.01 -8.71 -2.01
C MET A 39 2.22 -8.58 -0.50
N GLY A 40 2.76 -7.47 -0.02
CA GLY A 40 3.05 -7.27 1.41
C GLY A 40 4.25 -8.07 1.94
N GLU A 41 5.05 -8.68 1.05
CA GLU A 41 6.32 -9.34 1.39
C GLU A 41 7.32 -8.32 1.96
N ILE A 42 7.29 -7.08 1.42
CA ILE A 42 8.05 -5.94 1.92
C ILE A 42 7.09 -4.80 2.26
N LYS A 43 7.11 -4.37 3.53
CA LYS A 43 6.38 -3.17 3.96
C LYS A 43 7.16 -1.95 3.48
N HIS A 44 6.50 -1.09 2.71
CA HIS A 44 7.10 0.15 2.21
C HIS A 44 7.15 1.24 3.31
N ILE A 45 7.69 0.93 4.49
CA ILE A 45 7.84 1.85 5.62
C ILE A 45 9.20 2.56 5.62
N GLU A 46 10.09 2.16 4.72
CA GLU A 46 11.42 2.72 4.51
C GLU A 46 11.63 3.00 3.02
N ALA A 47 12.64 3.82 2.69
CA ALA A 47 12.98 4.09 1.29
C ALA A 47 13.40 2.79 0.57
N TYR A 48 12.77 2.53 -0.56
CA TYR A 48 13.00 1.35 -1.40
C TYR A 48 13.88 1.68 -2.61
N PRO A 49 14.81 0.80 -3.01
CA PRO A 49 15.64 1.03 -4.20
C PRO A 49 14.80 1.29 -5.46
N GLY A 50 15.11 2.39 -6.16
CA GLY A 50 14.42 2.76 -7.41
C GLY A 50 13.08 3.46 -7.21
N GLN A 51 12.70 3.81 -5.97
CA GLN A 51 11.55 4.70 -5.75
C GLN A 51 11.86 6.15 -6.13
N SER A 52 10.81 6.91 -6.43
CA SER A 52 10.87 8.36 -6.62
C SER A 52 10.70 9.07 -5.28
N GLY A 53 11.60 9.99 -4.94
CA GLY A 53 11.52 10.78 -3.71
C GLY A 53 11.61 9.95 -2.42
N ASP A 54 11.16 10.54 -1.31
CA ASP A 54 11.19 9.98 0.04
C ASP A 54 9.81 9.46 0.50
N TYR A 55 8.89 9.23 -0.45
CA TYR A 55 7.57 8.72 -0.15
C TYR A 55 7.64 7.31 0.44
N VAL A 56 7.26 7.19 1.70
CA VAL A 56 7.08 5.91 2.42
C VAL A 56 5.63 5.79 2.88
N PHE A 57 5.25 4.63 3.41
CA PHE A 57 3.91 4.36 3.88
C PHE A 57 3.52 5.36 4.96
N GLU A 58 2.52 6.17 4.64
CA GLU A 58 1.85 7.04 5.59
C GLU A 58 0.36 6.88 5.39
N VAL A 59 -0.34 6.60 6.50
CA VAL A 59 -1.77 6.37 6.45
C VAL A 59 -2.48 7.66 6.02
N ASP A 60 -3.37 7.53 5.05
CA ASP A 60 -4.29 8.58 4.67
C ASP A 60 -5.32 8.75 5.79
N GLU A 61 -5.54 9.98 6.26
CA GLU A 61 -6.46 10.26 7.38
C GLU A 61 -7.86 9.69 7.12
N LYS A 62 -8.32 9.73 5.86
CA LYS A 62 -9.60 9.16 5.43
C LYS A 62 -9.72 7.66 5.72
N TRP A 63 -8.60 6.95 5.68
CA TRP A 63 -8.54 5.50 5.80
C TRP A 63 -8.00 5.02 7.16
N ARG A 64 -7.69 5.94 8.07
CA ARG A 64 -7.07 5.64 9.37
C ARG A 64 -7.87 4.63 10.19
N ALA A 65 -9.19 4.76 10.27
CA ALA A 65 -10.03 3.84 11.04
C ALA A 65 -9.99 2.41 10.47
N LEU A 66 -10.08 2.27 9.15
CA LEU A 66 -9.99 0.98 8.47
C LEU A 66 -8.59 0.37 8.58
N TYR A 67 -7.55 1.20 8.57
CA TYR A 67 -6.18 0.74 8.79
C TYR A 67 -5.96 0.20 10.21
N GLN A 68 -6.59 0.81 11.24
CA GLN A 68 -6.53 0.25 12.61
C GLN A 68 -7.18 -1.14 12.66
N GLN A 69 -8.35 -1.30 12.05
CA GLN A 69 -9.01 -2.61 11.96
C GLN A 69 -8.15 -3.63 11.19
N TYR A 70 -7.49 -3.21 10.11
CA TYR A 70 -6.53 -4.06 9.39
C TYR A 70 -5.41 -4.55 10.32
N LEU A 71 -4.79 -3.65 11.10
CA LEU A 71 -3.74 -4.01 12.05
C LEU A 71 -4.21 -4.96 13.17
N GLU A 72 -5.46 -4.84 13.61
CA GLU A 72 -6.06 -5.74 14.60
C GLU A 72 -6.25 -7.14 14.02
N ASN A 73 -6.73 -7.24 12.78
CA ASN A 73 -6.93 -8.52 12.10
C ASN A 73 -5.60 -9.21 11.77
N SER A 74 -4.59 -8.48 11.31
CA SER A 74 -3.27 -9.05 10.99
C SER A 74 -2.47 -9.49 12.24
N LYS A 75 -2.91 -9.15 13.46
CA LYS A 75 -2.34 -9.66 14.72
C LYS A 75 -2.94 -10.99 15.17
N LEU A 76 -4.07 -11.40 14.57
CA LEU A 76 -4.78 -12.64 14.90
C LEU A 76 -4.40 -13.80 13.98
N GLY A 77 -3.56 -13.55 12.96
CA GLY A 77 -3.04 -14.53 12.00
C GLY A 77 -1.64 -15.03 12.33
#